data_AF-A0A5J9V4J2-F1
#
_entry.id   AF-A0A5J9V4J2-F1
#
_cell.length_a   1.000
_cell.length_b   1.000
_cell.length_c   1.000
_cell.angle_alpha   90.00
_cell.angle_beta   90.00
_cell.angle_gamma   90.00
#
_symmetry.space_group_name_H-M   'P 1'
#
loop_
_entity.id
_entity.type
_entity.pdbx_description
1 polymer ?
#
loop_
_entity_poly.entity_id
_entity_poly.type
_entity_poly.pdbx_seq_one_letter_code
_entity_poly.pdbx_strand_id
1 'polypeptide(L)'
;MEFGEQTVSSAHIIPAATVTFKAYMRIRLYITTSSKKQQFATFSRTPSSARMASFSGRGPCVQVLEILKPDVTAPGVDILAAWTGERSPTGLSTDTRRVQFNVASGTSMACPHASGVACIGAVRHAWKASWKILAEERKPKMTEKSAL
;
A
#
# COMPACT_ATOMS: atom_id res chain seq x y z
N MET A 1 16.97 13.29 -12.68
CA MET A 1 15.72 12.58 -12.34
C MET A 1 15.61 12.54 -10.83
N GLU A 2 14.91 13.52 -10.25
CA GLU A 2 14.82 13.72 -8.80
C GLU A 2 13.61 12.95 -8.25
N PHE A 3 13.68 11.62 -8.26
CA PHE A 3 12.85 10.84 -7.37
C PHE A 3 13.43 11.06 -5.97
N GLY A 4 12.73 11.83 -5.14
CA GLY A 4 13.17 12.03 -3.76
C GLY A 4 13.35 10.70 -3.04
N GLU A 5 14.24 10.68 -2.05
CA GLU A 5 14.57 9.50 -1.26
C GLU A 5 13.32 8.91 -0.58
N GLN A 6 12.58 8.06 -1.28
CA GLN A 6 11.51 7.27 -0.72
C GLN A 6 12.04 5.85 -0.51
N THR A 7 12.18 5.49 0.75
CA THR A 7 12.38 4.10 1.14
C THR A 7 11.00 3.49 1.35
N VAL A 8 10.75 2.35 0.71
CA VAL A 8 9.52 1.57 0.90
C VAL A 8 9.94 0.31 1.65
N SER A 9 9.16 -0.07 2.67
CA SER A 9 9.41 -1.31 3.38
C SER A 9 9.11 -2.51 2.46
N SER A 10 10.04 -3.47 2.46
CA SER A 10 9.88 -4.74 1.77
C SER A 10 10.25 -5.85 2.74
N ALA A 11 9.44 -6.89 2.76
CA ALA A 11 9.81 -8.12 3.44
C ALA A 11 10.93 -8.82 2.67
N HIS A 12 11.92 -9.35 3.38
CA HIS A 12 12.98 -10.16 2.83
C HIS A 12 13.10 -11.49 3.60
N ILE A 13 13.60 -12.54 2.94
CA ILE A 13 13.86 -13.85 3.56
C ILE A 13 15.18 -13.81 4.34
N ILE A 14 16.16 -13.07 3.81
CA ILE A 14 17.43 -12.79 4.47
C ILE A 14 17.38 -11.44 5.20
N PRO A 15 18.18 -11.23 6.25
CA PRO A 15 18.32 -9.91 6.88
C PRO A 15 18.82 -8.89 5.85
N ALA A 16 17.95 -7.96 5.48
CA ALA A 16 18.24 -6.90 4.53
C ALA A 16 17.47 -5.64 4.92
N ALA A 17 18.06 -4.48 4.62
CA ALA A 17 17.45 -3.19 4.88
C ALA A 17 17.70 -2.26 3.69
N THR A 18 16.65 -1.55 3.28
CA THR A 18 16.73 -0.48 2.30
C THR A 18 17.22 0.80 2.98
N VAL A 19 18.26 1.42 2.42
CA VAL A 19 18.84 2.67 2.92
C VAL A 19 18.70 3.78 1.89
N THR A 20 18.62 5.02 2.36
CA THR A 20 18.62 6.17 1.46
C THR A 20 20.00 6.38 0.83
N PHE A 21 20.07 7.12 -0.28
CA PHE A 21 21.33 7.37 -0.98
C PHE A 21 22.33 8.14 -0.10
N LYS A 22 21.84 9.13 0.65
CA LYS A 22 22.63 9.86 1.64
C LYS A 22 23.19 8.94 2.73
N ALA A 23 22.39 8.00 3.24
CA ALA A 23 22.84 7.02 4.23
C ALA A 23 23.87 6.05 3.62
N TYR A 24 23.63 5.57 2.40
CA TYR A 24 24.55 4.71 1.66
C TYR A 24 25.94 5.36 1.51
N MET A 25 26.03 6.64 1.17
CA MET A 25 27.30 7.34 1.06
C MET A 25 28.08 7.37 2.38
N ARG A 26 27.38 7.54 3.51
CA ARG A 26 28.00 7.49 4.85
C ARG A 26 28.49 6.08 5.19
N ILE A 27 27.71 5.05 4.86
CA ILE A 27 28.08 3.65 5.08
C ILE A 27 29.31 3.29 4.23
N ARG A 28 29.32 3.67 2.95
CA ARG A 28 30.45 3.42 2.04
C ARG A 28 31.73 4.05 2.58
N LEU A 29 31.67 5.31 3.02
CA LEU A 29 32.79 6.00 3.65
C LEU A 29 33.26 5.29 4.93
N TYR A 30 32.32 4.88 5.78
CA TYR A 30 32.63 4.15 7.01
C TYR A 30 33.39 2.84 6.74
N ILE A 31 32.98 2.08 5.71
CA ILE A 31 33.63 0.82 5.33
C ILE A 31 35.07 1.05 4.86
N THR A 32 35.33 2.14 4.14
CA THR A 32 36.66 2.45 3.61
C THR A 32 37.61 3.03 4.65
N THR A 33 37.08 3.77 5.63
CA THR A 33 37.91 4.53 6.58
C THR A 33 38.11 3.80 7.91
N SER A 34 37.19 2.93 8.33
CA SER A 34 37.27 2.30 9.65
C SER A 34 37.95 0.92 9.63
N SER A 35 38.92 0.73 10.53
CA SER A 35 39.63 -0.54 10.75
C SER A 35 38.81 -1.57 11.56
N LYS A 36 37.88 -1.10 12.40
CA LYS A 36 36.93 -1.96 13.14
C LYS A 36 35.53 -1.69 12.62
N LYS A 37 34.87 -2.72 12.09
CA LYS A 37 33.54 -2.64 11.48
C LYS A 37 32.55 -3.33 12.39
N GLN A 38 31.79 -2.56 13.15
CA GLN A 38 30.66 -3.06 13.95
C GLN A 38 29.42 -2.29 13.53
N GLN A 39 28.33 -3.01 13.31
CA GLN A 39 27.07 -2.41 12.89
C GLN A 39 25.97 -2.86 13.85
N PHE A 40 25.28 -1.88 14.43
CA PHE A 40 24.11 -2.09 15.27
C PHE A 40 22.93 -1.36 14.64
N ALA A 41 21.84 -2.07 14.40
CA ALA A 41 20.61 -1.49 13.87
C ALA A 41 19.67 -1.20 15.05
N THR A 42 19.49 0.08 15.38
CA THR A 42 18.52 0.50 16.40
C THR A 42 17.20 0.82 15.71
N PHE A 43 16.09 0.35 16.27
CA PHE A 43 14.76 0.69 15.79
C PHE A 43 14.38 2.10 16.28
N SER A 44 14.32 3.07 15.37
CA SER A 44 13.77 4.40 15.65
C SER A 44 12.62 4.71 14.69
N ARG A 45 11.48 5.15 15.25
CA ARG A 45 10.30 5.56 14.46
C ARG A 45 10.34 7.07 14.27
N THR A 46 10.89 7.53 13.15
CA THR A 46 10.66 8.91 12.69
C THR A 46 9.44 8.92 11.79
N PRO A 47 8.36 9.67 12.11
CA PRO A 47 7.22 9.77 11.20
C PRO A 47 7.68 10.40 9.89
N SER A 48 7.49 9.68 8.79
CA SER A 48 7.74 10.22 7.45
C SER A 48 6.73 11.32 7.17
N SER A 49 7.19 12.45 6.63
CA SER A 49 6.30 13.53 6.19
C SER A 49 5.41 13.05 5.05
N ALA A 50 4.16 13.52 5.00
CA ALA A 50 3.21 13.15 3.95
C ALA A 50 3.77 13.55 2.58
N ARG A 51 4.08 12.56 1.75
CA ARG A 51 4.65 12.75 0.42
C ARG A 51 4.02 11.78 -0.56
N MET A 52 3.79 12.23 -1.79
CA MET A 52 3.30 11.36 -2.86
C MET A 52 4.29 10.23 -3.15
N ALA A 53 3.79 9.00 -3.18
CA ALA A 53 4.59 7.84 -3.50
C ALA A 53 5.14 7.92 -4.93
N SER A 54 6.38 7.48 -5.15
CA SER A 54 7.04 7.43 -6.45
C SER A 54 6.30 6.58 -7.46
N PHE A 55 5.64 5.51 -7.00
CA PHE A 55 4.84 4.60 -7.81
C PHE A 55 3.38 5.06 -8.02
N SER A 56 2.95 6.16 -7.39
CA SER A 56 1.58 6.65 -7.57
C SER A 56 1.38 7.16 -8.99
N GLY A 57 0.33 6.69 -9.66
CA GLY A 57 -0.12 7.24 -10.94
C GLY A 57 -0.36 8.74 -10.82
N ARG A 58 0.05 9.48 -11.85
CA ARG A 58 -0.12 10.94 -11.95
C ARG A 58 -0.95 11.24 -13.18
N GLY A 59 -1.79 12.26 -13.09
CA GLY A 59 -2.54 12.75 -14.24
C GLY A 59 -1.64 13.48 -15.26
N PRO A 60 -2.24 13.95 -16.37
CA PRO A 60 -3.68 13.92 -16.68
C PRO A 60 -4.18 12.55 -17.21
N CYS A 61 -5.50 12.36 -17.22
CA CYS A 61 -6.11 11.17 -17.81
C CYS A 61 -5.94 11.19 -19.34
N VAL A 62 -5.23 10.21 -19.90
CA VAL A 62 -4.92 10.17 -21.35
C VAL A 62 -6.18 9.97 -22.20
N GLN A 63 -7.19 9.29 -21.67
CA GLN A 63 -8.45 9.01 -22.35
C GLN A 63 -9.37 10.23 -22.43
N VAL A 64 -9.37 11.08 -21.39
CA VAL A 64 -10.22 12.27 -21.32
C VAL A 64 -9.44 13.36 -20.58
N LEU A 65 -8.79 14.24 -21.34
CA LEU A 65 -7.94 15.31 -20.79
C LEU A 65 -8.72 16.36 -19.99
N GLU A 66 -10.02 16.51 -20.24
CA GLU A 66 -10.92 17.41 -19.50
C GLU A 66 -11.18 16.95 -18.06
N ILE A 67 -10.96 15.65 -17.76
CA ILE A 67 -11.19 15.09 -16.42
C ILE A 67 -9.84 14.94 -15.70
N LEU A 68 -9.65 15.72 -14.63
CA LEU A 68 -8.46 15.64 -13.79
C LEU A 68 -8.47 14.35 -12.96
N LYS A 69 -7.38 13.58 -13.04
CA LYS A 69 -7.10 12.40 -12.21
C LYS A 69 -5.74 12.56 -11.53
N PRO A 70 -5.49 11.98 -10.34
CA PRO A 70 -6.43 11.23 -9.49
C PRO A 70 -7.41 12.15 -8.74
N ASP A 71 -8.59 11.64 -8.36
CA ASP A 71 -9.62 12.44 -7.68
C ASP A 71 -9.30 12.70 -6.19
N VAL A 72 -8.69 11.72 -5.52
CA VAL A 72 -8.38 11.75 -4.09
C VAL A 72 -7.08 11.00 -3.81
N THR A 73 -6.33 11.46 -2.81
CA THR A 73 -5.14 10.79 -2.29
C THR A 73 -5.38 10.32 -0.87
N ALA A 74 -4.82 9.16 -0.53
CA ALA A 74 -4.97 8.56 0.80
C ALA A 74 -3.69 7.80 1.18
N PRO A 75 -3.50 7.48 2.48
CA PRO A 75 -2.32 6.74 2.94
C PRO A 75 -2.24 5.35 2.30
N GLY A 76 -1.11 5.04 1.66
CA GLY A 76 -0.89 3.77 0.99
C GLY A 76 0.56 3.29 1.00
N VAL A 77 1.43 3.91 1.80
CA VAL A 77 2.84 3.51 1.95
C VAL A 77 3.05 3.04 3.38
N ASP A 78 3.72 1.91 3.52
CA ASP A 78 4.07 1.27 4.79
C ASP A 78 2.85 1.09 5.73
N ILE A 79 1.75 0.60 5.16
CA ILE A 79 0.49 0.37 5.88
C ILE A 79 0.53 -1.01 6.53
N LEU A 80 0.37 -1.04 7.86
CA LEU A 80 0.16 -2.27 8.62
C LEU A 80 -1.30 -2.70 8.51
N ALA A 81 -1.54 -3.89 7.94
CA ALA A 81 -2.88 -4.44 7.79
C ALA A 81 -2.91 -5.94 8.10
N ALA A 82 -4.12 -6.46 8.35
CA ALA A 82 -4.35 -7.89 8.54
C ALA A 82 -3.94 -8.69 7.29
N TRP A 83 -3.43 -9.89 7.50
CA TRP A 83 -2.92 -10.77 6.47
C TRP A 83 -3.47 -12.18 6.66
N THR A 84 -3.98 -12.79 5.59
CA THR A 84 -4.73 -14.05 5.68
C THR A 84 -3.86 -15.25 6.03
N GLY A 85 -2.53 -15.13 5.88
CA GLY A 85 -1.61 -16.27 5.99
C GLY A 85 -1.74 -17.28 4.83
N GLU A 86 -2.53 -16.99 3.80
CA GLU A 86 -2.54 -17.81 2.59
C GLU A 86 -1.29 -17.53 1.75
N ARG A 87 -0.92 -16.24 1.65
CA ARG A 87 0.32 -15.79 1.04
C ARG A 87 1.40 -15.51 2.07
N SER A 88 2.64 -15.72 1.67
CA SER A 88 3.80 -15.32 2.46
C SER A 88 3.91 -13.80 2.58
N PRO A 89 4.58 -13.27 3.62
CA PRO A 89 4.81 -11.82 3.77
C PRO A 89 5.55 -11.20 2.59
N THR A 90 6.41 -11.98 1.94
CA THR A 90 7.20 -11.59 0.76
C THR A 90 6.47 -11.80 -0.55
N GLY A 91 5.34 -12.52 -0.55
CA GLY A 91 4.64 -12.94 -1.77
C GLY A 91 5.33 -14.07 -2.55
N LEU A 92 6.50 -14.55 -2.10
CA LEU A 92 7.23 -15.66 -2.71
C LEU A 92 6.68 -17.01 -2.25
N SER A 93 6.59 -17.98 -3.17
CA SER A 93 6.18 -19.36 -2.87
C SER A 93 7.17 -20.08 -1.95
N THR A 94 8.46 -19.73 -2.03
CA THR A 94 9.53 -20.30 -1.20
C THR A 94 9.48 -19.82 0.26
N ASP A 95 8.79 -18.71 0.54
CA ASP A 95 8.69 -18.19 1.90
C ASP A 95 7.55 -18.90 2.66
N THR A 96 7.93 -19.76 3.59
CA THR A 96 7.01 -20.57 4.40
C THR A 96 6.46 -19.81 5.61
N ARG A 97 6.93 -18.58 5.89
CA ARG A 97 6.48 -17.80 7.04
C ARG A 97 5.02 -17.40 6.88
N ARG A 98 4.29 -17.41 7.98
CA ARG A 98 2.87 -17.00 8.08
C ARG A 98 2.71 -15.99 9.19
N VAL A 99 2.07 -14.86 8.89
CA VAL A 99 1.89 -13.72 9.78
C VAL A 99 0.43 -13.29 9.75
N GLN A 100 -0.08 -12.82 10.88
CA GLN A 100 -1.45 -12.27 10.99
C GLN A 100 -1.54 -10.82 10.51
N PHE A 101 -0.41 -10.10 10.50
CA PHE A 101 -0.30 -8.73 10.04
C PHE A 101 0.92 -8.57 9.17
N ASN A 102 0.80 -7.76 8.13
CA ASN A 102 1.90 -7.45 7.22
C ASN A 102 1.95 -5.93 6.95
N VAL A 103 3.14 -5.43 6.66
CA VAL A 103 3.34 -4.04 6.21
C VAL A 103 3.46 -4.07 4.70
N ALA A 104 2.57 -3.36 4.01
CA ALA A 104 2.53 -3.32 2.56
C ALA A 104 2.33 -1.89 2.03
N SER A 105 2.77 -1.68 0.79
CA SER A 105 2.67 -0.39 0.09
C SER A 105 2.00 -0.58 -1.27
N GLY A 106 1.09 0.34 -1.62
CA GLY A 106 0.40 0.34 -2.90
C GLY A 106 -0.82 1.26 -2.92
N THR A 107 -1.27 1.62 -4.13
CA THR A 107 -2.57 2.31 -4.31
C THR A 107 -3.75 1.43 -3.89
N SER A 108 -3.59 0.10 -3.95
CA SER A 108 -4.51 -0.88 -3.37
C SER A 108 -4.68 -0.74 -1.85
N MET A 109 -3.67 -0.22 -1.13
CA MET A 109 -3.76 0.07 0.31
C MET A 109 -4.34 1.46 0.57
N ALA A 110 -4.22 2.40 -0.37
CA ALA A 110 -4.87 3.71 -0.30
C ALA A 110 -6.39 3.64 -0.56
N CYS A 111 -6.83 2.78 -1.48
CA CYS A 111 -8.24 2.58 -1.83
C CYS A 111 -9.17 2.32 -0.62
N PRO A 112 -8.90 1.35 0.29
CA PRO A 112 -9.76 1.09 1.44
C PRO A 112 -9.84 2.27 2.42
N HIS A 113 -8.79 3.09 2.52
CA HIS A 113 -8.82 4.30 3.34
C HIS A 113 -9.80 5.34 2.77
N ALA A 114 -9.73 5.61 1.46
CA ALA A 114 -10.63 6.54 0.79
C ALA A 114 -12.09 6.05 0.85
N SER A 115 -12.34 4.76 0.59
CA SER A 115 -13.69 4.19 0.67
C SER A 115 -14.25 4.18 2.09
N GLY A 116 -13.41 3.97 3.11
CA GLY A 116 -13.83 4.02 4.51
C GLY A 116 -14.32 5.41 4.92
N VAL A 117 -13.58 6.46 4.53
CA VAL A 117 -14.00 7.85 4.77
C VAL A 117 -15.30 8.18 4.02
N ALA A 118 -15.41 7.76 2.76
CA ALA A 118 -16.63 7.95 1.98
C ALA A 118 -17.85 7.24 2.60
N CYS A 119 -17.66 6.03 3.12
CA CYS A 119 -18.71 5.26 3.80
C CYS A 119 -19.19 5.98 5.07
N ILE A 120 -18.27 6.45 5.91
CA ILE A 120 -18.62 7.22 7.13
C ILE A 120 -19.39 8.49 6.75
N GLY A 121 -18.93 9.21 5.73
CA GLY A 121 -19.62 10.39 5.21
C GLY A 121 -21.04 10.07 4.74
N ALA A 122 -21.21 8.99 3.99
CA ALA A 122 -22.50 8.56 3.47
C ALA A 122 -23.48 8.18 4.59
N VAL A 123 -23.03 7.46 5.62
CA VAL A 123 -23.86 7.11 6.79
C VAL A 123 -24.23 8.35 7.59
N ARG A 124 -23.26 9.24 7.84
CA ARG A 124 -23.46 10.43 8.69
C ARG A 124 -24.37 11.48 8.05
N HIS A 125 -24.26 11.67 6.74
CA HIS A 125 -24.98 12.72 6.01
C HIS A 125 -26.10 12.20 5.12
N ALA A 126 -26.47 10.91 5.26
CA ALA A 126 -27.46 10.23 4.44
C ALA A 126 -27.27 10.55 2.94
N TRP A 127 -26.02 10.56 2.47
CA TRP A 127 -25.75 10.82 1.07
C TRP A 127 -26.48 9.76 0.25
N LYS A 128 -27.44 10.20 -0.56
CA LYS A 128 -28.07 9.38 -1.59
C LYS A 128 -27.04 9.17 -2.68
N ALA A 129 -26.02 8.37 -2.41
CA ALA A 129 -25.25 7.81 -3.48
C ALA A 129 -26.27 6.98 -4.29
N SER A 130 -26.42 7.31 -5.56
CA SER A 130 -27.43 6.75 -6.46
C SER A 130 -27.11 5.30 -6.83
N TRP A 131 -26.91 4.43 -5.83
CA TRP A 131 -26.68 2.99 -6.00
C TRP A 131 -27.96 2.23 -6.41
N LYS A 132 -29.09 2.93 -6.53
CA LYS A 132 -30.38 2.36 -6.94
C LYS A 132 -30.36 1.71 -8.34
N ILE A 133 -29.34 1.97 -9.15
CA ILE A 133 -29.24 1.45 -10.53
C ILE A 133 -28.51 0.09 -10.61
N LEU A 134 -27.66 -0.28 -9.64
CA LEU A 134 -26.83 -1.50 -9.75
C LEU A 134 -27.29 -2.68 -8.88
N ALA A 135 -28.10 -2.45 -7.85
CA ALA A 135 -28.59 -3.52 -6.98
C ALA A 135 -29.75 -4.32 -7.60
N GLU A 136 -30.52 -3.73 -8.52
CA GLU A 136 -31.68 -4.38 -9.13
C GLU A 136 -31.29 -5.44 -10.18
N GLU A 137 -30.13 -5.30 -10.84
CA GLU A 137 -29.69 -6.24 -11.89
C GLU A 137 -29.02 -7.53 -11.38
N ARG A 138 -28.72 -7.64 -10.08
CA ARG A 138 -27.99 -8.78 -9.50
C ARG A 138 -28.81 -9.69 -8.58
N LYS A 139 -30.14 -9.75 -8.72
CA LYS A 139 -30.88 -10.90 -8.17
C LYS A 139 -30.75 -12.09 -9.13
N PRO A 140 -29.98 -13.15 -8.81
CA PRO A 140 -30.11 -14.38 -9.57
C PRO A 140 -31.54 -14.91 -9.39
N LYS A 141 -32.26 -15.06 -10.50
CA LYS A 141 -33.54 -15.79 -10.53
C LYS A 141 -33.25 -17.26 -10.21
N MET A 142 -33.24 -17.63 -8.94
CA MET A 142 -33.28 -19.03 -8.54
C MET A 142 -34.68 -19.55 -8.86
N THR A 143 -34.81 -20.20 -10.02
CA THR A 143 -36.01 -20.94 -10.36
C THR A 143 -35.90 -22.32 -9.72
N GLU A 144 -36.73 -22.54 -8.71
CA GLU A 144 -37.08 -23.88 -8.22
C GLU A 144 -37.54 -24.73 -9.41
N LYS A 145 -36.84 -25.83 -9.68
CA LYS A 145 -37.41 -26.98 -10.36
C LYS A 145 -37.21 -28.20 -9.50
N SER A 146 -38.22 -28.41 -8.65
CA SER A 146 -38.82 -29.67 -8.23
C SER A 146 -38.01 -30.95 -8.48
N ALA A 147 -37.64 -31.59 -7.38
CA ALA A 147 -37.44 -33.03 -7.32
C ALA A 147 -38.74 -33.75 -7.72
N LEU A 148 -38.67 -34.52 -8.81
CA LEU A 148 -39.32 -35.81 -9.03
C LEU A 148 -38.36 -36.66 -9.85
#